data_AF-A0A7W1KM05-F1
#
_entry.id   AF-A0A7W1KM05-F1
#
_cell.length_a   1.000
_cell.length_b   1.000
_cell.length_c   1.000
_cell.angle_alpha   90.00
_cell.angle_beta   90.00
_cell.angle_gamma   90.00
#
_symmetry.space_group_name_H-M   'P 1'
#
loop_
_entity.id
_entity.type
_entity.pdbx_description
1 polymer ?
#
loop_
_entity_poly.entity_id
_entity_poly.type
_entity_poly.pdbx_seq_one_letter_code
_entity_poly.pdbx_strand_id
1 'polypeptide(L)'
;MSDPTHGARWPGLGWERLAQAVAAVLPPTEVDGVWAFSPLRRETNEWGTAVLSRVDGDRRRIYTARYVLAIKGKERGKFEASVEEVGSGPLDALERLVQEAQRRIDDEHPPISIPPESWFPSILPADLGVDGQPR
;
A
#
# COMPACT_ATOMS: atom_id res chain seq x y z
N MET A 1 -29.52 3.01 14.92
CA MET A 1 -28.40 3.52 15.73
C MET A 1 -27.43 2.35 15.84
N SER A 2 -26.52 2.22 14.87
CA SER A 2 -25.65 1.06 14.74
C SER A 2 -24.21 1.55 14.72
N ASP A 3 -23.47 1.10 15.73
CA ASP A 3 -22.01 1.05 15.95
C ASP A 3 -21.08 1.94 15.09
N PRO A 4 -20.34 2.90 15.70
CA PRO A 4 -19.25 3.58 15.03
C PRO A 4 -18.02 2.66 15.00
N THR A 5 -17.80 2.00 13.87
CA THR A 5 -16.48 1.67 13.28
C THR A 5 -15.33 1.51 14.29
N HIS A 6 -15.25 0.36 14.95
CA HIS A 6 -14.03 -0.03 15.66
C HIS A 6 -12.89 -0.28 14.63
N GLY A 7 -11.93 0.64 14.54
CA GLY A 7 -10.52 0.22 14.55
C GLY A 7 -9.61 0.40 13.33
N ALA A 8 -10.00 1.05 12.22
CA ALA A 8 -9.03 1.31 11.14
C ALA A 8 -8.16 2.56 11.43
N ARG A 9 -7.20 2.46 12.36
CA ARG A 9 -6.10 3.47 12.42
C ARG A 9 -4.97 3.05 11.48
N TRP A 10 -5.21 3.32 10.21
CA TRP A 10 -4.27 3.24 9.08
C TRP A 10 -3.92 4.67 8.64
N PRO A 11 -2.68 5.04 8.23
CA PRO A 11 -1.38 4.36 8.31
C PRO A 11 -0.37 5.10 9.25
N GLY A 12 0.81 4.51 9.47
CA GLY A 12 1.92 5.10 10.26
C GLY A 12 3.23 5.24 9.48
N LEU A 13 4.29 5.73 10.13
CA LEU A 13 5.59 6.08 9.49
C LEU A 13 6.18 5.01 8.55
N GLY A 14 6.01 3.71 8.87
CA GLY A 14 6.51 2.62 8.02
C GLY A 14 5.81 2.55 6.66
N TRP A 15 4.50 2.81 6.64
CA TRP A 15 3.68 2.79 5.43
C TRP A 15 3.99 3.95 4.48
N GLU A 16 4.24 5.14 5.04
CA GLU A 16 4.65 6.33 4.28
C GLU A 16 6.03 6.13 3.64
N ARG A 17 6.98 5.55 4.38
CA ARG A 17 8.30 5.21 3.85
C ARG A 17 8.24 4.10 2.81
N LEU A 18 7.33 3.13 2.96
CA LEU A 18 7.09 2.12 1.93
C LEU A 18 6.58 2.76 0.64
N ALA A 19 5.66 3.74 0.72
CA ALA A 19 5.18 4.48 -0.45
C ALA A 19 6.35 5.13 -1.23
N GLN A 20 7.30 5.74 -0.52
CA GLN A 20 8.49 6.36 -1.11
C GLN A 20 9.39 5.32 -1.79
N ALA A 21 9.62 4.18 -1.14
CA ALA A 21 10.41 3.09 -1.72
C ALA A 21 9.76 2.51 -2.97
N VAL A 22 8.44 2.37 -2.98
CA VAL A 22 7.68 1.93 -4.15
C VAL A 22 7.78 2.96 -5.27
N ALA A 23 7.57 4.25 -4.99
CA ALA A 23 7.63 5.32 -5.99
C ALA A 23 8.99 5.43 -6.70
N ALA A 24 10.07 4.97 -6.06
CA ALA A 24 11.41 4.91 -6.65
C ALA A 24 11.57 3.79 -7.70
N VAL A 25 10.71 2.76 -7.67
CA VAL A 25 10.75 1.60 -8.57
C VAL A 25 9.61 1.63 -9.58
N LEU A 26 8.43 2.05 -9.13
CA LEU A 26 7.18 2.03 -9.86
C LEU A 26 6.58 3.44 -9.88
N PRO A 27 6.48 4.11 -11.05
CA PRO A 27 5.89 5.43 -11.15
C PRO A 27 4.48 5.43 -10.54
N PRO A 28 4.17 6.31 -9.58
CA PRO A 28 2.86 6.33 -8.93
C PRO A 28 1.69 6.47 -9.91
N THR A 29 1.90 7.15 -11.05
CA THR A 29 0.91 7.33 -12.12
C THR A 29 0.56 6.05 -12.88
N GLU A 30 1.38 5.01 -12.80
CA GLU A 30 1.13 3.71 -13.43
C GLU A 30 0.39 2.74 -12.51
N VAL A 31 0.37 3.04 -11.19
CA VAL A 31 -0.28 2.19 -10.19
C VAL A 31 -1.79 2.32 -10.32
N ASP A 32 -2.46 1.22 -10.62
CA ASP A 32 -3.92 1.16 -10.78
C ASP A 32 -4.63 0.43 -9.62
N GLY A 33 -3.86 -0.13 -8.68
CA GLY A 33 -4.41 -0.82 -7.52
C GLY A 33 -3.40 -0.99 -6.39
N VAL A 34 -3.89 -0.85 -5.16
CA VAL A 34 -3.12 -1.03 -3.93
C VAL A 34 -3.96 -1.81 -2.93
N TRP A 35 -3.41 -2.88 -2.39
CA TRP A 35 -3.99 -3.67 -1.32
C TRP A 35 -3.00 -3.74 -0.16
N ALA A 36 -3.45 -3.33 1.02
CA ALA A 36 -2.60 -3.18 2.18
C ALA A 36 -2.97 -4.21 3.26
N PHE A 37 -1.95 -4.89 3.80
CA PHE A 37 -2.11 -5.90 4.85
C PHE A 37 -1.74 -5.32 6.20
N SER A 38 -2.49 -5.68 7.25
CA SER A 38 -2.32 -5.13 8.60
C SER A 38 -0.87 -5.27 9.05
N PRO A 39 -0.18 -4.16 9.42
CA PRO A 39 1.20 -4.27 9.86
C PRO A 39 1.30 -5.16 11.09
N LEU A 40 2.12 -6.21 11.00
CA LEU A 40 2.42 -7.07 12.12
C LEU A 40 3.42 -6.36 13.03
N ARG A 41 3.07 -6.20 14.31
CA ARG A 41 3.99 -5.66 15.32
C ARG A 41 4.39 -6.78 16.26
N ARG A 42 5.67 -7.10 16.31
CA ARG A 42 6.23 -8.06 17.27
C ARG A 42 7.54 -7.53 17.83
N GLU A 43 7.70 -7.71 19.14
CA GLU A 43 8.91 -7.34 19.88
C GLU A 43 9.30 -5.87 19.69
N THR A 44 10.30 -5.62 18.84
CA THR A 44 10.90 -4.31 18.58
C THR A 44 10.66 -3.81 17.16
N ASN A 45 9.92 -4.55 16.34
CA ASN A 45 9.80 -4.30 14.92
C ASN A 45 8.35 -4.31 14.46
N GLU A 46 8.12 -3.55 13.40
CA GLU A 46 6.88 -3.52 12.63
C GLU A 46 7.19 -4.00 11.22
N TRP A 47 6.38 -4.93 10.71
CA TRP A 47 6.44 -5.43 9.35
C TRP A 47 5.15 -5.07 8.65
N GLY A 48 5.24 -4.49 7.45
CA GLY A 48 4.07 -4.24 6.62
C GLY A 48 4.23 -4.84 5.23
N THR A 49 3.11 -5.23 4.63
CA THR A 49 3.05 -5.76 3.27
C THR A 49 1.97 -5.01 2.49
N ALA A 50 2.30 -4.69 1.25
CA ALA A 50 1.38 -4.18 0.26
C ALA A 50 1.48 -5.01 -1.02
N VAL A 51 0.35 -5.20 -1.69
CA VAL A 51 0.31 -5.66 -3.07
C VAL A 51 -0.07 -4.48 -3.93
N LEU A 52 0.61 -4.32 -5.05
CA LEU A 52 0.32 -3.28 -6.04
C LEU A 52 0.06 -3.92 -7.39
N SER A 53 -0.77 -3.25 -8.17
CA SER A 53 -0.88 -3.52 -9.60
C SER A 53 -0.52 -2.28 -10.41
N ARG A 54 0.00 -2.53 -11.61
CA ARG A 54 0.14 -1.52 -12.66
C ARG A 54 -0.38 -2.05 -13.98
N VAL A 55 -0.89 -1.17 -14.82
CA VAL A 55 -1.19 -1.48 -16.23
C VAL A 55 0.04 -1.19 -17.09
N ASP A 56 0.46 -2.18 -17.86
CA ASP A 56 1.54 -2.11 -18.84
C ASP A 56 0.98 -2.59 -20.19
N GLY A 57 0.42 -1.64 -20.95
CA GLY A 57 -0.31 -1.94 -22.19
C GLY A 57 -1.57 -2.76 -21.94
N ASP A 58 -1.59 -3.98 -22.46
CA ASP A 58 -2.69 -4.95 -22.31
C ASP A 58 -2.49 -5.94 -21.14
N ARG A 59 -1.41 -5.77 -20.37
CA ARG A 59 -1.07 -6.65 -19.25
C ARG A 59 -1.10 -5.88 -17.93
N ARG A 60 -1.56 -6.56 -16.89
CA ARG A 60 -1.40 -6.11 -15.51
C ARG A 60 -0.19 -6.80 -14.90
N ARG A 61 0.71 -6.02 -14.30
CA ARG A 61 1.81 -6.56 -13.49
C ARG A 61 1.50 -6.38 -12.02
N ILE A 62 1.88 -7.38 -11.22
CA ILE A 62 1.63 -7.42 -9.78
C ILE A 62 2.96 -7.33 -9.06
N TYR A 63 3.02 -6.42 -8.09
CA TYR A 63 4.17 -6.22 -7.22
C TYR A 63 3.79 -6.53 -5.79
N THR A 64 4.73 -7.09 -5.03
CA THR A 64 4.65 -7.16 -3.57
C THR A 64 5.69 -6.22 -3.01
N ALA A 65 5.26 -5.29 -2.17
CA ALA A 65 6.12 -4.38 -1.44
C ALA A 65 6.07 -4.72 0.05
N ARG A 66 7.23 -4.79 0.70
CA ARG A 66 7.35 -5.12 2.13
C ARG A 66 8.28 -4.13 2.81
N TYR A 67 8.05 -3.88 4.10
CA TYR A 67 9.01 -3.16 4.93
C TYR A 67 9.22 -3.83 6.29
N VAL A 68 10.35 -3.50 6.89
CA VAL A 68 10.65 -3.71 8.30
C VAL A 68 11.06 -2.37 8.91
N LEU A 69 10.37 -1.95 9.96
CA LEU A 69 10.68 -0.75 10.73
C LEU A 69 11.00 -1.14 12.17
N ALA A 70 12.21 -0.83 12.63
CA ALA A 70 12.55 -0.95 14.04
C ALA A 70 11.84 0.16 14.84
N ILE A 71 10.91 -0.22 15.71
CA ILE A 71 10.07 0.71 16.50
C ILE A 71 10.59 0.89 17.95
N LYS A 72 11.45 -0.01 18.43
CA LYS A 72 12.06 0.03 19.78
C LYS A 72 13.52 -0.46 19.73
N GLY A 73 14.27 -0.22 20.80
CA GLY A 73 15.67 -0.68 20.94
C GLY A 73 16.70 0.24 20.29
N LYS A 74 17.95 -0.23 20.22
CA LYS A 74 19.10 0.56 19.70
C LYS A 74 18.96 0.91 18.22
N GLU A 75 18.31 0.04 17.45
CA GLU A 75 18.08 0.21 16.01
C GLU A 75 16.82 1.02 15.69
N ARG A 76 16.16 1.62 16.69
CA ARG A 76 14.89 2.35 16.49
C ARG A 76 15.02 3.38 15.37
N GLY A 77 14.10 3.32 14.41
CA GLY A 77 14.06 4.18 13.23
C GLY A 77 14.73 3.58 11.99
N LYS A 78 15.50 2.49 12.14
CA LYS A 78 16.03 1.71 11.01
C LYS A 78 14.87 1.17 10.18
N PHE A 79 14.96 1.37 8.87
CA PHE A 79 13.94 1.03 7.91
C PHE A 79 14.58 0.29 6.74
N GLU A 80 13.99 -0.84 6.37
CA GLU A 80 14.36 -1.64 5.20
C GLU A 80 13.08 -1.92 4.41
N ALA A 81 13.15 -1.84 3.08
CA ALA A 81 12.02 -2.14 2.21
C ALA A 81 12.47 -2.93 0.99
N SER A 82 11.58 -3.77 0.48
CA SER A 82 11.74 -4.48 -0.79
C SER A 82 10.48 -4.33 -1.64
N VAL A 83 10.67 -4.28 -2.96
CA VAL A 83 9.60 -4.21 -3.95
C VAL A 83 9.94 -5.22 -5.04
N GLU A 84 9.06 -6.21 -5.22
CA GLU A 84 9.31 -7.36 -6.10
C GLU A 84 8.14 -7.55 -7.06
N GLU A 85 8.41 -7.69 -8.36
CA GLU A 85 7.41 -8.14 -9.32
C GLU A 85 7.16 -9.63 -9.11
N VAL A 86 5.93 -10.01 -8.77
CA VAL A 86 5.55 -11.40 -8.48
C VAL A 86 4.80 -12.07 -9.62
N GLY A 87 4.34 -11.30 -10.61
CA GLY A 87 3.71 -11.86 -11.79
C GLY A 87 3.15 -10.83 -12.77
N SER A 88 2.76 -11.32 -13.95
CA SER A 88 2.07 -10.55 -14.97
C SER A 88 0.96 -11.38 -15.61
N GLY A 89 -0.17 -10.74 -15.88
CA GLY A 89 -1.35 -11.43 -16.42
C GLY A 89 -2.25 -10.50 -17.24
N PRO A 90 -3.27 -11.05 -17.89
CA PRO A 90 -4.36 -10.27 -18.48
C PRO A 90 -5.02 -9.34 -17.45
N LEU A 91 -5.60 -8.22 -17.89
CA LEU A 91 -6.21 -7.21 -17.00
C LEU A 91 -7.31 -7.79 -16.09
N ASP A 92 -8.06 -8.77 -16.58
CA ASP A 92 -9.14 -9.48 -15.90
C ASP A 92 -8.65 -10.57 -14.91
N ALA A 93 -7.37 -10.93 -14.92
CA ALA A 93 -6.82 -11.96 -14.03
C ALA A 93 -6.64 -11.51 -12.57
N LEU A 94 -6.73 -10.20 -12.29
CA LEU A 94 -6.50 -9.63 -10.96
C LEU A 94 -7.50 -10.14 -9.92
N GLU A 95 -8.80 -10.18 -10.24
CA GLU A 95 -9.82 -10.64 -9.29
C GLU A 95 -9.55 -12.07 -8.80
N ARG A 96 -9.12 -12.95 -9.70
CA ARG A 96 -8.77 -14.33 -9.35
C ARG A 96 -7.49 -14.42 -8.52
N LEU A 97 -6.50 -13.59 -8.80
CA LEU A 97 -5.24 -13.55 -8.06
C LEU A 97 -5.42 -12.98 -6.65
N VAL A 98 -6.20 -11.92 -6.48
CA VAL A 98 -6.52 -11.34 -5.17
C VAL A 98 -7.34 -12.33 -4.35
N GLN A 99 -8.33 -12.99 -4.95
CA GLN A 99 -9.08 -14.05 -4.26
C GLN A 99 -8.20 -15.24 -3.86
N GLU A 100 -7.27 -15.66 -4.71
CA GLU A 100 -6.35 -16.76 -4.40
C GLU A 100 -5.34 -16.38 -3.31
N ALA A 101 -4.82 -15.14 -3.34
CA ALA A 101 -3.95 -14.61 -2.29
C ALA A 101 -4.70 -14.50 -0.95
N GLN A 102 -5.95 -14.01 -0.97
CA GLN A 102 -6.83 -13.98 0.20
C GLN A 102 -7.10 -15.39 0.74
N ARG A 103 -7.31 -16.39 -0.13
CA ARG A 103 -7.58 -17.78 0.28
C ARG A 103 -6.37 -18.48 0.91
N ARG A 104 -5.14 -18.06 0.59
CA ARG A 104 -3.90 -18.61 1.17
C ARG A 104 -3.52 -17.95 2.48
N ILE A 105 -4.08 -16.78 2.75
CA ILE A 105 -3.83 -16.02 3.95
C ILE A 105 -4.93 -16.42 4.95
N ASP A 106 -4.59 -17.33 5.85
CA ASP A 106 -5.38 -17.66 7.04
C ASP A 106 -5.26 -16.53 8.09
N ASP A 107 -5.33 -15.26 7.65
CA ASP A 107 -5.37 -14.09 8.54
C ASP A 107 -6.82 -13.70 8.83
N GLU A 108 -7.05 -13.36 10.10
CA GLU A 108 -8.29 -12.75 10.62
C GLU A 108 -8.65 -11.41 9.95
N HIS A 109 -7.75 -10.81 9.17
CA HIS A 109 -7.93 -9.48 8.59
C HIS A 109 -7.66 -9.48 7.08
N PRO A 110 -8.71 -9.40 6.23
CA PRO A 110 -8.53 -9.30 4.79
C PRO A 110 -7.77 -8.01 4.43
N PRO A 111 -6.99 -8.00 3.33
CA PRO A 111 -6.30 -6.79 2.89
C PRO A 111 -7.31 -5.69 2.55
N ILE A 112 -6.99 -4.46 2.94
CA ILE A 112 -7.80 -3.29 2.62
C ILE A 112 -7.39 -2.73 1.26
N SER A 113 -8.38 -2.46 0.40
CA SER A 113 -8.14 -1.72 -0.84
C SER A 113 -7.91 -0.25 -0.50
N ILE A 114 -6.81 0.31 -0.97
CA ILE A 114 -6.46 1.73 -0.78
C ILE A 114 -6.41 2.39 -2.16
N PRO A 115 -7.09 3.53 -2.37
CA PRO A 115 -6.92 4.27 -3.62
C PRO A 115 -5.45 4.71 -3.78
N PRO A 116 -4.80 4.51 -4.94
CA PRO A 116 -3.39 4.89 -5.14
C PRO A 116 -3.10 6.35 -4.74
N GLU A 117 -4.00 7.28 -5.07
CA GLU A 117 -3.93 8.70 -4.70
C GLU A 117 -3.94 8.96 -3.19
N SER A 118 -4.51 8.06 -2.39
CA SER A 118 -4.49 8.13 -0.93
C SER A 118 -3.18 7.63 -0.33
N TRP A 119 -2.43 6.79 -1.06
CA TRP A 119 -1.14 6.28 -0.59
C TRP A 119 0.04 7.10 -1.11
N PHE A 120 -0.05 7.60 -2.34
CA PHE A 120 0.95 8.44 -2.97
C PHE A 120 0.47 9.89 -3.01
N PRO A 121 0.80 10.72 -2.00
CA PRO A 121 0.36 12.12 -1.96
C PRO A 121 0.88 12.95 -3.15
N SER A 122 1.92 12.48 -3.84
CA SER A 122 2.49 13.13 -5.03
C SER A 122 1.72 12.89 -6.33
N ILE A 123 0.69 12.01 -6.36
CA ILE A 123 -0.17 11.82 -7.55
C ILE A 123 -1.17 12.97 -7.70
N LEU A 124 -1.50 13.68 -6.63
CA LEU A 124 -2.41 14.82 -6.72
C LEU A 124 -1.74 15.93 -7.55
N PRO A 125 -2.36 16.40 -8.64
CA PRO A 125 -1.86 17.58 -9.34
C PRO A 125 -1.81 18.73 -8.34
N ALA A 126 -0.72 19.49 -8.34
CA ALA A 126 -0.48 20.61 -7.44
C ALA A 126 -1.47 21.79 -7.60
N ASP A 127 -2.60 21.59 -8.29
CA ASP A 127 -3.49 22.63 -8.79
C ASP A 127 -4.94 22.50 -8.30
N LEU A 128 -5.12 22.14 -7.02
CA LEU A 128 -6.29 22.60 -6.27
C LEU A 128 -5.86 23.76 -5.38
N GLY A 129 -5.33 24.80 -6.05
CA GLY A 129 -5.30 26.14 -5.48
C GLY A 129 -6.72 26.53 -5.10
N VAL A 130 -6.93 26.72 -3.81
CA VAL A 130 -8.12 27.36 -3.24
C VAL A 130 -8.15 28.84 -3.64
N ASP A 131 -8.37 29.12 -4.92
CA ASP A 131 -8.63 30.47 -5.39
C ASP A 131 -10.15 30.71 -5.39
N GLY A 132 -10.59 31.59 -4.48
CA GLY A 132 -11.92 32.18 -4.58
C GLY A 132 -12.62 32.42 -3.24
N GLN A 133 -12.06 33.25 -2.37
CA GLN A 133 -12.90 33.99 -1.44
C GLN A 133 -12.69 35.49 -1.64
N PRO A 134 -13.54 36.17 -2.43
CA PRO A 134 -13.58 37.62 -2.43
C PRO A 134 -14.20 38.10 -1.11
N ARG A 135 -13.55 39.11 -0.51
CA ARG A 135 -14.06 39.88 0.63
C ARG A 135 -15.28 40.71 0.25
#